data_AF-A0A7U6KE66-F1
#
_entry.id   AF-A0A7U6KE66-F1
#
_cell.length_a   1.000
_cell.length_b   1.000
_cell.length_c   1.000
_cell.angle_alpha   90.00
_cell.angle_beta   90.00
_cell.angle_gamma   90.00
#
_symmetry.space_group_name_H-M   'P 1'
#
loop_
_entity.id
_entity.type
_entity.pdbx_description
1 polymer ?
#
loop_
_entity_poly.entity_id
_entity_poly.type
_entity_poly.pdbx_seq_one_letter_code
_entity_poly.pdbx_strand_id
1 'polypeptide(L)'
;MSENISKENRKPNTKHNKLDHIVELSLLYDFYGALLKDNQRLIYEDYILNDLSLSEIAATQDMTRQGVYDIVRRCSKQLLEYEEKLNLIDKFFVAKEMTNRINQIAKEIKETHDLEKIQEIERLSTQILEEF
;
A
#
# COMPACT_ATOMS: atom_id res chain seq x y z
N MET A 1 -43.35 30.12 -5.76
CA MET A 1 -43.19 30.44 -4.34
C MET A 1 -42.58 29.20 -3.70
N SER A 2 -41.25 29.03 -3.78
CA SER A 2 -40.21 29.67 -2.93
C SER A 2 -40.44 29.27 -1.47
N GLU A 3 -39.50 28.68 -0.71
CA GLU A 3 -38.04 28.90 -0.55
C GLU A 3 -37.41 27.55 -0.09
N ASN A 4 -36.34 27.01 -0.70
CA ASN A 4 -34.91 27.22 -0.42
C ASN A 4 -34.53 27.62 1.03
N ILE A 5 -33.76 26.77 1.72
CA ILE A 5 -32.55 27.11 2.51
C ILE A 5 -31.84 25.80 2.92
N SER A 6 -30.72 25.56 2.25
CA SER A 6 -29.41 25.14 2.77
C SER A 6 -29.32 24.28 4.04
N LYS A 7 -28.74 23.08 3.88
CA LYS A 7 -27.63 22.58 4.71
C LYS A 7 -26.63 21.87 3.78
N GLU A 8 -25.70 22.61 3.18
CA GLU A 8 -24.39 22.95 3.73
C GLU A 8 -23.40 21.78 3.64
N ASN A 9 -22.62 21.85 2.55
CA ASN A 9 -21.27 21.34 2.33
C ASN A 9 -20.61 20.64 3.54
N ARG A 10 -20.65 19.30 3.55
CA ARG A 10 -19.64 18.53 4.29
C ARG A 10 -18.31 18.66 3.55
N LYS A 11 -17.43 19.52 4.05
CA LYS A 11 -16.01 19.53 3.67
C LYS A 11 -15.45 18.10 3.79
N PRO A 12 -14.62 17.63 2.84
CA PRO A 12 -13.97 16.32 2.98
C PRO A 12 -13.14 16.33 4.27
N ASN A 13 -13.36 15.31 5.11
CA ASN A 13 -12.71 15.14 6.40
C ASN A 13 -11.23 14.80 6.17
N THR A 14 -10.38 15.83 6.19
CA THR A 14 -8.96 15.79 5.79
C THR A 14 -8.08 14.87 6.62
N LYS A 15 -8.51 14.45 7.82
CA LYS A 15 -7.74 13.52 8.68
C LYS A 15 -7.81 12.06 8.21
N HIS A 16 -8.94 11.61 7.67
CA HIS A 16 -9.11 10.23 7.21
C HIS A 16 -8.19 9.95 6.01
N ASN A 17 -8.16 10.90 5.07
CA ASN A 17 -7.36 10.82 3.85
C ASN A 17 -5.84 10.76 4.11
N LYS A 18 -5.34 11.44 5.17
CA LYS A 18 -3.90 11.44 5.48
C LYS A 18 -3.41 10.08 6.00
N LEU A 19 -4.19 9.41 6.85
CA LEU A 19 -3.81 8.10 7.38
C LEU A 19 -3.79 7.05 6.27
N ASP A 20 -4.81 7.05 5.42
CA ASP A 20 -4.90 6.16 4.28
C ASP A 20 -3.71 6.38 3.33
N HIS A 21 -3.33 7.64 3.10
CA HIS A 21 -2.17 7.98 2.29
C HIS A 21 -0.84 7.51 2.89
N ILE A 22 -0.63 7.66 4.21
CA ILE A 22 0.59 7.15 4.85
C ILE A 22 0.66 5.62 4.74
N VAL A 23 -0.48 4.92 4.90
CA VAL A 23 -0.53 3.46 4.73
C VAL A 23 -0.15 3.05 3.30
N GLU A 24 -0.66 3.75 2.28
CA GLU A 24 -0.27 3.52 0.87
C GLU A 24 1.24 3.71 0.67
N LEU A 25 1.81 4.80 1.21
CA LEU A 25 3.24 5.08 1.08
C LEU A 25 4.11 4.07 1.82
N SER A 26 3.67 3.58 2.98
CA SER A 26 4.38 2.53 3.73
C SER A 26 4.35 1.20 2.97
N LEU A 27 3.23 0.85 2.34
CA LEU A 27 3.16 -0.35 1.52
C LEU A 27 4.10 -0.25 0.31
N LEU A 28 4.12 0.88 -0.38
CA LEU A 28 5.09 1.14 -1.46
C LEU A 28 6.54 1.06 -0.97
N TYR A 29 6.79 1.53 0.24
CA TYR A 29 8.10 1.47 0.85
C TYR A 29 8.54 0.03 1.17
N ASP A 30 7.65 -0.81 1.69
CA ASP A 30 7.96 -2.21 1.99
C ASP A 30 8.43 -3.00 0.74
N PHE A 31 7.87 -2.67 -0.42
CA PHE A 31 8.20 -3.34 -1.68
C PHE A 31 9.39 -2.71 -2.41
N TYR A 32 9.53 -1.38 -2.37
CA TYR A 32 10.47 -0.66 -3.23
C TYR A 32 11.48 0.22 -2.48
N GLY A 33 11.40 0.32 -1.16
CA GLY A 33 12.23 1.20 -0.32
C GLY A 33 13.73 0.92 -0.43
N ALA A 34 14.10 -0.34 -0.70
CA ALA A 34 15.50 -0.74 -0.96
C ALA A 34 16.10 -0.11 -2.22
N LEU A 35 15.27 0.39 -3.15
CA LEU A 35 15.71 1.06 -4.39
C LEU A 35 16.02 2.55 -4.19
N LEU A 36 15.64 3.12 -3.04
CA LEU A 36 15.97 4.49 -2.67
C LEU A 36 17.44 4.60 -2.23
N LYS A 37 18.04 5.79 -2.41
CA LYS A 37 19.36 6.07 -1.86
C LYS A 37 19.31 6.11 -0.33
N ASP A 38 20.35 5.64 0.35
CA ASP A 38 20.38 5.50 1.82
C ASP A 38 19.96 6.77 2.57
N ASN A 39 20.42 7.94 2.13
CA ASN A 39 20.09 9.23 2.75
C ASN A 39 18.61 9.62 2.56
N GLN A 40 18.03 9.31 1.41
CA GLN A 40 16.62 9.55 1.12
C GLN A 40 15.73 8.55 1.87
N ARG A 41 16.19 7.31 1.97
CA ARG A 41 15.52 6.22 2.69
C ARG A 41 15.31 6.57 4.16
N LEU A 42 16.35 7.02 4.86
CA LEU A 42 16.26 7.43 6.27
C LEU A 42 15.21 8.55 6.49
N ILE A 43 15.26 9.59 5.66
CA ILE A 43 14.29 10.71 5.72
C ILE A 43 12.87 10.21 5.45
N TYR A 44 12.72 9.26 4.53
CA TYR A 44 11.43 8.71 4.18
C TYR A 44 10.87 7.83 5.30
N GLU A 45 11.69 6.91 5.86
CA GLU A 45 11.35 6.06 7.01
C GLU A 45 10.89 6.90 8.21
N ASP A 46 11.63 7.95 8.53
CA ASP A 46 11.26 8.87 9.62
C ASP A 46 9.87 9.47 9.42
N TYR A 47 9.50 9.77 8.17
CA TYR A 47 8.21 10.35 7.83
C TYR A 47 7.05 9.33 7.84
N ILE A 48 7.24 8.14 7.27
CA ILE A 48 6.13 7.16 7.10
C ILE A 48 6.06 6.09 8.19
N LEU A 49 7.17 5.74 8.84
CA LEU A 49 7.23 4.68 9.86
C LEU A 49 7.32 5.25 11.28
N ASN A 50 8.07 6.33 11.47
CA ASN A 50 8.28 6.94 12.80
C ASN A 50 7.29 8.09 13.10
N ASP A 51 6.37 8.41 12.18
CA ASP A 51 5.38 9.50 12.28
C ASP A 51 6.01 10.87 12.62
N LEU A 52 7.28 11.08 12.23
CA LEU A 52 7.94 12.36 12.44
C LEU A 52 7.39 13.40 11.47
N SER A 53 7.12 14.58 11.99
CA SER A 53 6.75 15.73 11.16
C SER A 53 7.95 16.20 10.34
N LEU A 54 7.67 16.83 9.19
CA LEU A 54 8.71 17.42 8.34
C LEU A 54 9.62 18.42 9.08
N SER A 55 9.12 19.06 10.12
CA SER A 55 9.90 19.98 10.96
C SER A 55 10.84 19.23 11.91
N GLU A 56 10.40 18.11 12.48
CA GLU A 56 11.23 17.27 13.35
C GLU A 56 12.37 16.64 12.55
N ILE A 57 12.06 16.11 11.36
CA ILE A 57 13.07 15.55 10.45
C ILE A 57 14.04 16.62 9.96
N ALA A 58 13.54 17.83 9.65
CA ALA A 58 14.39 18.94 9.24
C ALA A 58 15.41 19.32 10.34
N ALA A 59 14.97 19.30 11.61
CA ALA A 59 15.85 19.58 12.75
C ALA A 59 16.88 18.47 12.97
N THR A 60 16.53 17.19 12.82
CA THR A 60 17.46 16.07 13.02
C THR A 60 18.48 15.93 11.89
N GLN A 61 18.10 16.29 10.66
CA GLN A 61 18.92 16.15 9.46
C GLN A 61 19.69 17.43 9.08
N ASP A 62 19.58 18.51 9.87
CA ASP A 62 20.11 19.85 9.56
C ASP A 62 19.69 20.34 8.16
N MET A 63 18.41 20.15 7.85
CA MET A 63 17.80 20.49 6.56
C MET A 63 16.72 21.55 6.73
N THR A 64 16.33 22.20 5.63
CA THR A 64 15.10 23.00 5.64
C THR A 64 13.88 22.09 5.59
N ARG A 65 12.78 22.51 6.22
CA ARG A 65 11.48 21.83 6.10
C ARG A 65 11.04 21.61 4.65
N GLN A 66 11.35 22.56 3.77
CA GLN A 66 11.07 22.45 2.33
C GLN A 66 11.92 21.36 1.67
N GLY A 67 13.20 21.26 2.04
CA GLY A 67 14.09 20.21 1.54
C GLY A 67 13.60 18.81 1.92
N VAL A 68 13.15 18.61 3.17
CA VAL A 68 12.54 17.35 3.60
C VAL A 68 11.27 17.05 2.82
N TYR A 69 10.37 18.03 2.66
CA TYR A 69 9.15 17.88 1.86
C TYR A 69 9.45 17.44 0.42
N ASP A 70 10.45 18.06 -0.22
CA ASP A 70 10.82 17.74 -1.60
C ASP A 70 11.41 16.33 -1.73
N ILE A 71 12.16 15.87 -0.71
CA ILE A 71 12.67 14.49 -0.66
C ILE A 71 11.52 13.50 -0.52
N VAL A 72 10.62 13.69 0.44
CA VAL A 72 9.45 12.82 0.65
C VAL A 72 8.65 12.73 -0.65
N ARG A 73 8.28 13.87 -1.22
CA ARG A 73 7.49 13.92 -2.47
C ARG A 73 8.18 13.19 -3.63
N ARG A 74 9.51 13.35 -3.78
CA ARG A 74 10.27 12.71 -4.84
C ARG A 74 10.35 11.19 -4.66
N CYS A 75 10.60 10.73 -3.43
CA CYS A 75 10.64 9.31 -3.11
C CYS A 75 9.28 8.67 -3.36
N SER A 76 8.18 9.28 -2.88
CA SER A 76 6.81 8.78 -3.14
C SER A 76 6.55 8.63 -4.64
N LYS A 77 6.94 9.61 -5.45
CA LYS A 77 6.82 9.53 -6.92
C LYS A 77 7.64 8.39 -7.51
N GLN A 78 8.87 8.20 -7.05
CA GLN A 78 9.72 7.11 -7.53
C GLN A 78 9.15 5.73 -7.18
N LEU A 79 8.67 5.54 -5.96
CA LEU A 79 8.07 4.27 -5.53
C LEU A 79 6.79 3.96 -6.31
N LEU A 80 5.94 4.98 -6.56
CA LEU A 80 4.77 4.85 -7.44
C LEU A 80 5.16 4.45 -8.87
N GLU A 81 6.18 5.09 -9.44
CA GLU A 81 6.69 4.74 -10.78
C GLU A 81 7.28 3.32 -10.84
N TYR A 82 7.78 2.79 -9.72
CA TYR A 82 8.17 1.38 -9.64
C TYR A 82 6.96 0.46 -9.64
N GLU A 83 5.91 0.78 -8.87
CA GLU A 83 4.68 0.00 -8.90
C GLU A 83 4.05 0.00 -10.31
N GLU A 84 3.94 1.16 -10.96
CA GLU A 84 3.41 1.25 -12.33
C GLU A 84 4.15 0.36 -13.34
N LYS A 85 5.45 0.09 -13.10
CA LYS A 85 6.30 -0.71 -14.01
C LYS A 85 6.41 -2.17 -13.63
N LEU A 86 6.40 -2.48 -12.34
CA LEU A 86 6.71 -3.80 -11.80
C LEU A 86 5.46 -4.52 -11.27
N ASN A 87 4.45 -3.76 -10.84
CA ASN A 87 3.15 -4.23 -10.38
C ASN A 87 3.23 -5.26 -9.24
N LEU A 88 4.24 -5.15 -8.37
CA LEU A 88 4.52 -6.18 -7.36
C LEU A 88 3.47 -6.19 -6.24
N ILE A 89 2.92 -5.03 -5.87
CA ILE A 89 1.89 -4.95 -4.83
C ILE A 89 0.61 -5.60 -5.34
N ASP A 90 0.18 -5.26 -6.55
CA ASP A 90 -1.00 -5.88 -7.16
C ASP A 90 -0.85 -7.39 -7.31
N LYS A 91 0.30 -7.85 -7.86
CA LYS A 91 0.61 -9.28 -7.95
C LYS A 91 0.54 -9.95 -6.57
N PHE A 92 1.13 -9.34 -5.55
CA PHE A 92 1.10 -9.86 -4.17
C PHE A 92 -0.33 -10.04 -3.65
N PHE A 93 -1.22 -9.06 -3.87
CA PHE A 93 -2.61 -9.19 -3.45
C PHE A 93 -3.35 -10.30 -4.20
N VAL A 94 -3.12 -10.45 -5.50
CA VAL A 94 -3.68 -11.55 -6.31
C VAL A 94 -3.22 -12.91 -5.77
N ALA A 95 -1.92 -13.12 -5.55
CA ALA A 95 -1.43 -14.37 -4.94
C ALA A 95 -2.03 -14.62 -3.55
N LYS A 96 -2.16 -13.58 -2.73
CA LYS A 96 -2.72 -13.68 -1.39
C LYS A 96 -4.18 -14.11 -1.44
N GLU A 97 -4.98 -13.54 -2.34
CA GLU A 97 -6.38 -13.93 -2.55
C GLU A 97 -6.49 -15.40 -2.98
N MET A 98 -5.70 -15.80 -3.98
CA MET A 98 -5.70 -17.17 -4.48
C MET A 98 -5.25 -18.18 -3.42
N THR A 99 -4.24 -17.83 -2.62
CA THR A 99 -3.77 -18.66 -1.50
C THR A 99 -4.84 -18.78 -0.41
N ASN A 100 -5.57 -17.70 -0.11
CA ASN A 100 -6.71 -17.75 0.81
C ASN A 100 -7.82 -18.66 0.28
N ARG A 101 -8.09 -18.60 -1.03
CA ARG A 101 -9.07 -19.47 -1.69
C ARG A 101 -8.66 -20.93 -1.61
N ILE A 102 -7.38 -21.26 -1.90
CA ILE A 102 -6.84 -22.61 -1.73
C ILE A 102 -7.03 -23.10 -0.30
N ASN A 103 -6.69 -22.26 0.70
CA ASN A 103 -6.86 -22.62 2.11
C ASN A 103 -8.32 -22.86 2.49
N GLN A 104 -9.26 -22.09 1.93
CA GLN A 104 -10.69 -22.30 2.13
C GLN A 104 -11.14 -23.64 1.53
N ILE A 105 -10.78 -23.91 0.28
CA ILE A 105 -11.13 -25.16 -0.40
C ILE A 105 -10.56 -26.36 0.36
N ALA A 106 -9.31 -26.26 0.83
CA ALA A 106 -8.68 -27.32 1.64
C ALA A 106 -9.43 -27.60 2.96
N LYS A 107 -10.04 -26.57 3.58
CA LYS A 107 -10.91 -26.77 4.76
C LYS A 107 -12.22 -27.44 4.38
N GLU A 108 -12.85 -26.99 3.29
CA GLU A 108 -14.09 -27.58 2.79
C GLU A 108 -13.90 -29.07 2.44
N ILE A 109 -12.80 -29.45 1.80
CA ILE A 109 -12.47 -30.86 1.51
C ILE A 109 -12.41 -31.69 2.80
N LYS A 110 -11.80 -31.17 3.87
CA LYS A 110 -11.71 -31.88 5.15
C LYS A 110 -13.08 -32.13 5.79
N GLU A 111 -14.03 -31.21 5.57
CA GLU A 111 -15.38 -31.30 6.11
C GLU A 111 -16.27 -32.19 5.24
N THR A 112 -16.26 -31.99 3.92
CA THR A 112 -17.20 -32.64 2.99
C THR A 112 -16.66 -33.89 2.32
N HIS A 113 -15.35 -34.16 2.42
CA HIS A 113 -14.64 -35.23 1.70
C HIS A 113 -14.82 -35.17 0.17
N ASP A 114 -15.14 -33.99 -0.35
CA ASP A 114 -15.33 -33.75 -1.77
C ASP A 114 -13.98 -33.57 -2.47
N LEU A 115 -13.42 -34.68 -2.96
CA LEU A 115 -12.12 -34.71 -3.60
C LEU A 115 -12.11 -34.05 -4.98
N GLU A 116 -13.27 -33.78 -5.60
CA GLU A 116 -13.32 -33.09 -6.90
C GLU A 116 -12.74 -31.67 -6.81
N LYS A 117 -12.85 -31.05 -5.63
CA LYS A 117 -12.30 -29.72 -5.34
C LYS A 117 -10.77 -29.64 -5.37
N ILE A 118 -10.05 -30.78 -5.36
CA ILE A 118 -8.59 -30.80 -5.53
C ILE A 118 -8.18 -30.18 -6.88
N GLN A 119 -8.98 -30.39 -7.93
CA GLN A 119 -8.73 -29.80 -9.24
C GLN A 119 -8.75 -28.27 -9.21
N GLU A 120 -9.61 -27.66 -8.38
CA GLU A 120 -9.66 -26.21 -8.20
C GLU A 120 -8.38 -25.71 -7.50
N ILE A 121 -7.84 -26.46 -6.54
CA ILE A 121 -6.56 -26.14 -5.88
C ILE A 121 -5.41 -26.18 -6.90
N GLU A 122 -5.32 -27.23 -7.71
CA GLU A 122 -4.26 -27.37 -8.73
C GLU A 122 -4.31 -26.22 -9.75
N ARG A 123 -5.53 -25.85 -10.20
CA ARG A 123 -5.74 -24.73 -11.11
C ARG A 123 -5.27 -23.41 -10.48
N LEU A 124 -5.69 -23.11 -9.25
CA LEU A 124 -5.30 -21.89 -8.56
C LEU A 124 -3.79 -21.84 -8.30
N SER A 125 -3.18 -22.97 -7.92
CA SER A 125 -1.74 -23.06 -7.72
C SER A 125 -0.96 -22.79 -9.01
N THR A 126 -1.47 -23.25 -10.15
CA THR A 126 -0.84 -23.01 -11.47
C THR A 126 -0.94 -21.55 -11.86
N GLN A 127 -2.12 -20.94 -11.69
CA GLN A 127 -2.33 -19.53 -11.98
C GLN A 127 -1.44 -18.61 -11.12
N ILE A 128 -1.16 -18.96 -9.86
CA ILE A 128 -0.19 -18.20 -9.03
C ILE A 128 1.20 -18.22 -9.66
N LEU A 129 1.63 -19.33 -10.26
CA LEU A 129 2.95 -19.43 -10.90
C LEU A 129 3.02 -18.69 -12.25
N GLU A 130 1.90 -18.52 -12.94
CA GLU A 130 1.86 -17.83 -14.24
C GLU A 130 1.84 -16.30 -14.10
N GLU A 131 1.29 -15.78 -13.01
CA GLU A 131 1.18 -14.33 -12.75
C GLU A 131 2.46 -13.72 -12.12
N PHE A 132 3.41 -14.55 -11.68
CA PHE A 132 4.67 -14.16 -11.01
C PHE A 132 5.90 -14.49 -11.84
#